data_AF-A0A3P8WME1-F1
#
_entry.id   AF-A0A3P8WME1-F1
#
_cell.length_a   1.000
_cell.length_b   1.000
_cell.length_c   1.000
_cell.angle_alpha   90.00
_cell.angle_beta   90.00
_cell.angle_gamma   90.00
#
_symmetry.space_group_name_H-M   'P 1'
#
loop_
_entity.id
_entity.type
_entity.pdbx_description
1 polymer ?
#
loop_
_entity_poly.entity_id
_entity_poly.type
_entity_poly.pdbx_seq_one_letter_code
_entity_poly.pdbx_strand_id
1 'polypeptide(L)'
;MEQQKREKELRKNFMYDGPIRVLQRLMVDPKGVIKKSGGKDLPVCQGEVLDAIQFTNSKKVLCRNRFGKCMEGEIYDDVDHSNGEFSLTHVQ
;
A
#
# COMPACT_ATOMS: atom_id res chain seq x y z
N MET A 1 13.90 -7.31 -14.03
CA MET A 1 12.72 -7.11 -14.91
C MET A 1 11.42 -6.82 -14.15
N GLU A 2 11.28 -7.22 -12.87
CA GLU A 2 10.06 -7.00 -12.06
C GLU A 2 9.75 -5.52 -11.75
N GLN A 3 10.79 -4.68 -11.52
CA GLN A 3 10.61 -3.25 -11.24
C GLN A 3 9.95 -2.50 -12.40
N GLN A 4 10.38 -2.79 -13.63
CA GLN A 4 9.90 -2.08 -14.82
C GLN A 4 8.43 -2.39 -15.14
N LYS A 5 7.95 -3.61 -14.81
CA LYS A 5 6.53 -3.95 -14.88
C LYS A 5 5.73 -3.12 -13.89
N ARG A 6 6.18 -3.06 -12.63
CA ARG A 6 5.56 -2.23 -11.60
C ARG A 6 5.54 -0.77 -12.01
N GLU A 7 6.65 -0.18 -12.43
CA GLU A 7 6.71 1.22 -12.87
C GLU A 7 5.71 1.52 -14.01
N LYS A 8 5.56 0.61 -14.97
CA LYS A 8 4.54 0.74 -16.03
C LYS A 8 3.12 0.67 -15.51
N GLU A 9 2.83 -0.27 -14.62
CA GLU A 9 1.52 -0.36 -13.98
C GLU A 9 1.24 0.86 -13.11
N LEU A 10 2.26 1.40 -12.45
CA LEU A 10 2.14 2.60 -11.63
C LEU A 10 1.88 3.85 -12.45
N ARG A 11 2.61 4.01 -13.55
CA ARG A 11 2.42 5.13 -14.47
C ARG A 11 1.06 5.08 -15.17
N LYS A 12 0.56 3.87 -15.48
CA LYS A 12 -0.72 3.68 -16.15
C LYS A 12 -1.92 3.77 -15.20
N ASN A 13 -1.82 3.17 -14.01
CA ASN A 13 -2.94 3.04 -13.08
C ASN A 13 -2.99 4.19 -12.06
N PHE A 14 -1.82 4.74 -11.69
CA PHE A 14 -1.68 5.73 -10.64
C PHE A 14 -0.99 7.03 -11.10
N MET A 15 -0.80 7.21 -12.43
CA MET A 15 -0.11 8.36 -13.03
C MET A 15 1.27 8.67 -12.41
N TYR A 16 1.94 7.63 -11.90
CA TYR A 16 3.21 7.77 -11.23
C TYR A 16 4.37 7.88 -12.23
N ASP A 17 5.05 9.03 -12.24
CA ASP A 17 6.19 9.33 -13.13
C ASP A 17 7.56 9.24 -12.42
N GLY A 18 7.62 8.61 -11.24
CA GLY A 18 8.80 8.63 -10.37
C GLY A 18 9.57 7.30 -10.28
N PRO A 19 10.80 7.32 -9.74
CA PRO A 19 11.54 6.10 -9.40
C PRO A 19 10.99 5.49 -8.10
N ILE A 20 10.70 4.18 -8.10
CA ILE A 20 10.22 3.44 -6.91
C ILE A 20 11.27 3.53 -5.79
N ARG A 21 11.03 4.43 -4.83
CA ARG A 21 11.89 4.65 -3.66
C ARG A 21 11.04 4.67 -2.41
N VAL A 22 11.56 4.10 -1.32
CA VAL A 22 10.89 4.16 -0.02
C VAL A 22 10.97 5.57 0.52
N LEU A 23 9.83 6.26 0.58
CA LEU A 23 9.66 7.56 1.23
C LEU A 23 9.56 7.39 2.74
N GLN A 24 8.65 6.51 3.18
CA GLN A 24 8.30 6.32 4.60
C GLN A 24 7.91 4.87 4.84
N ARG A 25 7.96 4.40 6.09
CA ARG A 25 7.41 3.09 6.45
C ARG A 25 6.02 3.25 7.04
N LEU A 26 5.11 2.46 6.52
CA LEU A 26 3.74 2.36 7.01
C LEU A 26 3.53 0.95 7.51
N MET A 27 2.68 0.79 8.51
CA MET A 27 2.31 -0.50 9.05
C MET A 27 0.82 -0.69 8.81
N VAL A 28 0.45 -1.89 8.39
CA VAL A 28 -0.95 -2.27 8.38
C VAL A 28 -1.42 -2.24 9.82
N ASP A 29 -2.46 -1.46 10.09
CA ASP A 29 -2.91 -1.26 11.45
C ASP A 29 -3.25 -2.61 12.09
N PRO A 30 -2.63 -2.96 13.25
CA PRO A 30 -2.85 -4.25 13.87
C PRO A 30 -4.27 -4.38 14.44
N LYS A 31 -4.95 -3.26 14.68
CA LYS A 31 -6.37 -3.19 15.06
C LYS A 31 -7.28 -2.96 13.85
N GLY A 32 -6.73 -2.57 12.71
CA GLY A 32 -7.44 -2.36 11.45
C GLY A 32 -7.95 -3.67 10.87
N VAL A 33 -9.12 -3.62 10.24
CA VAL A 33 -9.71 -4.81 9.62
C VAL A 33 -9.06 -5.02 8.25
N ILE A 34 -8.29 -6.09 8.10
CA ILE A 34 -7.85 -6.54 6.78
C ILE A 34 -8.99 -7.35 6.19
N LYS A 35 -9.63 -6.79 5.16
CA LYS A 35 -10.66 -7.52 4.43
C LYS A 35 -9.93 -8.54 3.55
N LYS A 36 -9.89 -9.80 4.02
CA LYS A 36 -9.36 -10.93 3.23
C LYS A 36 -10.24 -11.13 2.00
N SER A 37 -9.96 -10.41 0.91
CA SER A 37 -10.46 -10.79 -0.41
C SER A 37 -9.85 -12.15 -0.75
N GLY A 38 -10.67 -13.10 -1.18
CA GLY A 38 -10.32 -14.53 -1.16
C GLY A 38 -9.20 -14.94 -2.11
N GLY A 39 -8.49 -16.03 -1.77
CA GLY A 39 -7.71 -16.94 -2.65
C GLY A 39 -6.51 -16.39 -3.45
N LYS A 40 -6.52 -15.13 -3.89
CA LYS A 40 -5.53 -14.51 -4.79
C LYS A 40 -4.90 -13.24 -4.21
N ASP A 41 -5.39 -12.79 -3.06
CA ASP A 41 -4.85 -11.62 -2.39
C ASP A 41 -3.51 -11.87 -1.73
N LEU A 42 -2.74 -10.79 -1.67
CA LEU A 42 -1.44 -10.80 -1.02
C LEU A 42 -1.65 -11.08 0.47
N PRO A 43 -0.90 -12.02 1.08
CA PRO A 43 -0.97 -12.23 2.52
C PRO A 43 -0.30 -11.05 3.23
N VAL A 44 -1.01 -9.93 3.34
CA VAL A 44 -0.65 -8.87 4.28
C VAL A 44 -1.27 -9.22 5.62
N CYS A 45 -0.45 -9.21 6.66
CA CYS A 45 -0.90 -9.43 8.03
C CYS A 45 -1.17 -8.12 8.74
N GLN A 46 -2.07 -8.18 9.72
CA GLN A 46 -2.27 -7.09 10.67
C GLN A 46 -0.94 -6.84 11.38
N GLY A 47 -0.49 -5.60 11.37
CA GLY A 47 0.83 -5.24 11.87
C GLY A 47 1.99 -5.51 10.91
N GLU A 48 1.75 -5.85 9.65
CA GLU A 48 2.82 -5.95 8.66
C GLU A 48 3.33 -4.57 8.27
N VAL A 49 4.66 -4.40 8.26
CA VAL A 49 5.29 -3.16 7.81
C VAL A 49 5.49 -3.20 6.29
N LEU A 50 5.00 -2.16 5.64
CA LEU A 50 5.11 -1.90 4.22
C LEU A 50 5.89 -0.61 3.97
N ASP A 51 6.68 -0.60 2.91
CA ASP A 51 7.43 0.58 2.51
C ASP A 51 6.58 1.46 1.60
N ALA A 52 6.23 2.67 2.06
CA ALA A 52 5.54 3.67 1.26
C ALA A 52 6.49 4.20 0.18
N ILE A 53 6.10 3.98 -1.06
CA ILE A 53 6.83 4.37 -2.25
C ILE A 53 6.43 5.77 -2.72
N GLN A 54 5.13 6.04 -2.76
CA GLN A 54 4.58 7.32 -3.22
C GLN A 54 3.15 7.50 -2.77
N PHE A 55 2.77 8.71 -2.41
CA PHE A 55 1.37 9.09 -2.23
C PHE A 55 0.71 9.32 -3.58
N THR A 56 -0.25 8.48 -3.94
CA THR A 56 -1.03 8.59 -5.18
C THR A 56 -2.21 9.54 -5.00
N ASN A 57 -2.70 9.72 -3.76
CA ASN A 57 -3.74 10.69 -3.39
C ASN A 57 -3.51 11.18 -1.94
N SER A 58 -4.30 12.14 -1.45
CA SER A 58 -4.25 12.58 -0.05
C SER A 58 -4.51 11.47 0.96
N LYS A 59 -5.32 10.47 0.59
CA LYS A 59 -5.61 9.30 1.43
C LYS A 59 -5.03 8.00 0.88
N LYS A 60 -4.38 8.02 -0.29
CA LYS A 60 -3.90 6.82 -0.98
C LYS A 60 -2.40 6.84 -1.11
N VAL A 61 -1.79 5.72 -0.78
CA VAL A 61 -0.35 5.57 -0.77
C VAL A 61 0.02 4.23 -1.38
N LEU A 62 0.93 4.30 -2.33
CA LEU A 62 1.54 3.14 -2.90
C LEU A 62 2.55 2.56 -1.91
N CYS A 63 2.33 1.32 -1.51
CA CYS A 63 3.18 0.60 -0.57
C CYS A 63 3.76 -0.66 -1.21
N ARG A 64 4.89 -1.12 -0.68
CA ARG A 64 5.54 -2.35 -1.11
C ARG A 64 5.80 -3.25 0.09
N ASN A 65 5.44 -4.52 -0.03
CA ASN A 65 5.73 -5.52 1.00
C ASN A 65 7.14 -6.12 0.86
N ARG A 66 7.55 -6.87 1.89
CA ARG A 66 8.84 -7.58 1.91
C ARG A 66 9.02 -8.58 0.76
N PHE A 67 7.92 -9.12 0.24
CA PHE A 67 7.90 -10.04 -0.90
C PHE A 67 8.10 -9.31 -2.25
N GLY A 68 8.13 -7.98 -2.22
CA GLY A 68 8.33 -7.15 -3.39
C GLY A 68 7.05 -6.77 -4.11
N LYS A 69 5.87 -7.23 -3.69
CA LYS A 69 4.61 -6.86 -4.35
C LYS A 69 4.17 -5.47 -3.90
N CYS A 70 3.75 -4.67 -4.86
CA CYS A 70 3.23 -3.32 -4.64
C CYS A 70 1.72 -3.35 -4.56
N MET A 71 1.15 -2.56 -3.66
CA MET A 71 -0.28 -2.40 -3.46
C MET A 71 -0.58 -0.94 -3.11
N GLU A 72 -1.71 -0.44 -3.58
CA GLU A 72 -2.22 0.84 -3.11
C GLU A 72 -2.97 0.59 -1.80
N GLY A 73 -2.52 1.20 -0.71
CA GLY A 73 -3.23 1.22 0.55
C GLY A 73 -3.78 2.61 0.83
N GLU A 74 -4.73 2.68 1.76
CA GLU A 74 -5.31 3.95 2.19
C GLU A 74 -4.81 4.31 3.59
N ILE A 75 -4.34 5.54 3.75
CA ILE A 75 -3.97 6.11 5.05
C ILE A 75 -5.24 6.71 5.66
N TYR A 76 -5.61 6.20 6.83
CA TYR A 76 -6.77 6.65 7.59
C TYR A 76 -6.35 7.61 8.70
N ASP A 77 -6.93 8.80 8.72
CA ASP A 77 -6.80 9.78 9.81
C ASP A 77 -8.05 9.79 10.70
N ASP A 78 -9.23 9.46 10.15
CA ASP A 78 -10.50 9.41 10.89
C ASP A 78 -11.43 8.32 10.28
N VAL A 79 -12.28 7.73 11.13
CA VAL A 79 -13.01 6.46 10.89
C VAL A 79 -14.11 6.61 9.82
N ASP A 80 -13.82 6.30 8.55
CA ASP A 80 -14.87 6.03 7.53
C ASP A 80 -14.50 4.83 6.66
N HIS A 81 -14.91 3.63 7.06
CA HIS A 81 -14.67 2.39 6.32
C HIS A 81 -15.50 2.35 5.02
N SER A 82 -15.00 2.93 3.95
CA SER A 82 -15.59 2.74 2.62
C SER A 82 -14.50 2.43 1.60
N ASN A 83 -14.29 1.11 1.38
CA ASN A 83 -13.55 0.46 0.27
C ASN A 83 -12.04 0.18 0.36
N GLY A 84 -11.30 0.54 1.41
CA GLY A 84 -9.90 0.11 1.56
C GLY A 84 -9.74 -1.39 1.88
N GLU A 85 -8.77 -2.08 1.27
CA GLU A 85 -8.45 -3.49 1.59
C GLU A 85 -7.81 -3.65 2.99
N PHE A 86 -7.07 -2.64 3.45
CA PHE A 86 -6.35 -2.58 4.73
C PHE A 86 -6.05 -1.13 5.13
N SER A 87 -6.03 -0.85 6.43
CA SER A 87 -5.69 0.46 6.98
C SER A 87 -4.20 0.60 7.21
N LEU A 88 -3.60 1.72 6.82
CA LEU A 88 -2.18 2.00 7.04
C LEU A 88 -1.98 3.07 8.13
N THR A 89 -1.08 2.79 9.06
CA THR A 89 -0.63 3.71 10.11
C THR A 89 0.86 4.04 9.94
N HIS A 90 1.28 5.19 10.43
CA HIS A 90 2.68 5.61 10.35
C HIS A 90 3.54 4.87 11.39
N VAL A 91 4.70 4.35 10.98
CA VAL A 91 5.66 3.73 11.91
C VAL A 91 6.66 4.78 12.34
N GLN A 92 6.66 5.12 13.64
CA GLN A 92 7.59 6.08 14.25
C GLN A 92 8.94 5.44 14.59
#